data_AF-A0A0Q7QR82-F1
#
_entry.id   AF-A0A0Q7QR82-F1
#
_cell.length_a   1.000
_cell.length_b   1.000
_cell.length_c   1.000
_cell.angle_alpha   90.00
_cell.angle_beta   90.00
_cell.angle_gamma   90.00
#
_symmetry.space_group_name_H-M   'P 1'
#
loop_
_entity.id
_entity.type
_entity.pdbx_description
1 polymer ?
#
loop_
_entity_poly.entity_id
_entity_poly.type
_entity_poly.pdbx_seq_one_letter_code
_entity_poly.pdbx_strand_id
1 'polypeptide(L)'
;MISGLVGLFLAVDSISHLLNVQTAQDWNEKYGAPEWFSYPLGISLGIALIVHLVPRTAVLGAVLITGYLGGAIAVNIYLDDQAVFGSVFAFAMAVLVWGGLWLRDDRVKALYTR
;
A
#
# COMPACT_ATOMS: atom_id res chain seq x y z
N MET A 1 9.36 -7.66 13.39
CA MET A 1 10.24 -7.47 12.19
C MET A 1 9.41 -7.27 10.92
N ILE A 2 8.47 -8.18 10.60
CA ILE A 2 7.63 -8.09 9.37
C ILE A 2 6.89 -6.76 9.24
N SER A 3 6.17 -6.30 10.27
CA SER A 3 5.46 -5.00 10.23
C SER A 3 6.39 -3.79 10.05
N GLY A 4 7.65 -3.89 10.48
CA GLY A 4 8.63 -2.82 10.31
C GLY A 4 9.14 -2.73 8.88
N LEU A 5 9.48 -3.87 8.27
CA LEU A 5 9.90 -3.94 6.86
C LEU A 5 8.78 -3.52 5.91
N VAL A 6 7.57 -4.04 6.14
CA VAL A 6 6.38 -3.69 5.35
C VAL A 6 6.04 -2.21 5.50
N GLY A 7 6.03 -1.70 6.74
CA GLY A 7 5.78 -0.29 7.01
C GLY A 7 6.83 0.62 6.36
N LEU A 8 8.11 0.23 6.39
CA LEU A 8 9.18 0.98 5.74
C LEU A 8 9.01 1.00 4.22
N PHE A 9 8.71 -0.15 3.61
CA PHE A 9 8.46 -0.21 2.17
C PHE A 9 7.30 0.72 1.77
N LEU A 10 6.17 0.64 2.47
CA LEU A 10 5.01 1.50 2.19
C LEU A 10 5.30 2.98 2.45
N ALA A 11 6.17 3.30 3.42
CA ALA A 11 6.62 4.67 3.66
C ALA A 11 7.47 5.18 2.50
N VAL A 12 8.42 4.39 2.02
CA VAL A 12 9.25 4.74 0.86
C VAL A 12 8.36 4.95 -0.37
N ASP A 13 7.43 4.03 -0.64
CA ASP A 13 6.47 4.12 -1.74
C ASP A 13 5.63 5.41 -1.68
N SER A 14 5.02 5.69 -0.53
CA SER A 14 4.27 6.93 -0.29
C SER A 14 5.12 8.18 -0.49
N ILE A 15 6.35 8.21 0.04
CA ILE A 15 7.26 9.35 -0.09
C ILE A 15 7.71 9.52 -1.55
N SER A 16 8.03 8.44 -2.26
CA SER A 16 8.41 8.49 -3.68
C SER A 16 7.31 9.10 -4.54
N HIS A 17 6.05 8.76 -4.26
CA HIS A 17 4.89 9.40 -4.89
C HIS A 17 4.78 10.89 -4.55
N LEU A 18 4.96 11.27 -3.28
CA LEU A 18 4.89 12.67 -2.83
C LEU A 18 6.03 13.55 -3.35
N LEU A 19 7.22 12.96 -3.54
CA LEU A 19 8.36 13.64 -4.13
C LEU A 19 8.28 13.70 -5.66
N ASN A 20 7.28 13.05 -6.26
CA ASN A 20 7.11 12.92 -7.70
C ASN A 20 8.44 12.61 -8.42
N VAL A 21 9.14 11.58 -7.94
CA VAL A 21 10.48 11.21 -8.45
C VAL A 21 10.44 10.89 -9.94
N GLN A 22 11.60 10.94 -10.61
CA GLN A 22 11.70 10.74 -12.08
C GLN A 22 10.96 9.48 -12.55
N THR A 23 11.07 8.36 -11.82
CA THR A 23 10.35 7.12 -12.15
C THR A 23 8.82 7.29 -12.19
N ALA A 24 8.24 8.10 -11.32
CA ALA A 24 6.81 8.39 -11.31
C ALA A 24 6.42 9.33 -12.47
N GLN A 25 7.28 10.30 -12.80
CA GLN A 25 7.09 11.17 -13.96
C GLN A 25 7.13 10.38 -15.28
N ASP A 26 8.13 9.51 -15.44
CA ASP A 26 8.28 8.66 -16.62
C ASP A 26 7.06 7.73 -16.78
N TRP A 27 6.54 7.19 -15.68
CA TRP A 27 5.31 6.39 -15.68
C TRP A 27 4.09 7.22 -16.10
N ASN A 28 3.94 8.42 -15.53
CA ASN A 28 2.83 9.30 -15.87
C ASN A 28 2.86 9.69 -17.36
N GLU A 29 4.04 10.02 -17.90
CA GLU A 29 4.22 10.32 -19.32
C GLU A 29 3.91 9.11 -20.20
N LYS A 30 4.41 7.91 -19.85
CA LYS A 30 4.17 6.66 -20.59
C LYS A 30 2.68 6.34 -20.72
N TYR A 31 1.88 6.60 -19.69
CA TYR A 31 0.46 6.26 -19.66
C TYR A 31 -0.49 7.45 -19.81
N GLY A 32 0.04 8.64 -20.11
CA GLY A 32 -0.75 9.86 -20.29
C GLY A 32 -1.46 10.34 -19.01
N ALA A 33 -0.98 9.93 -17.83
CA ALA A 33 -1.51 10.40 -16.56
C ALA A 33 -1.02 11.83 -16.29
N PRO A 34 -1.86 12.69 -15.71
CA PRO A 34 -1.44 14.04 -15.37
C PRO A 34 -0.37 14.02 -14.27
N GLU A 35 0.53 15.00 -14.25
CA GLU A 35 1.63 15.06 -13.28
C GLU A 35 1.14 15.01 -11.82
N TRP A 36 -0.04 15.57 -11.54
CA TRP A 36 -0.62 15.55 -10.21
C TRP A 36 -1.07 14.16 -9.75
N PHE A 37 -1.16 13.16 -10.63
CA PHE A 37 -1.66 11.81 -10.33
C PHE A 37 -0.87 11.11 -9.21
N SER A 38 0.44 11.38 -9.12
CA SER A 38 1.32 10.83 -8.07
C SER A 38 0.92 11.30 -6.66
N TYR A 39 0.45 12.54 -6.51
CA TYR A 39 0.22 13.11 -5.17
C TYR A 39 -0.94 12.44 -4.42
N PRO A 40 -2.14 12.23 -5.00
CA PRO A 40 -3.22 11.50 -4.35
C PRO A 40 -2.82 10.08 -3.91
N LEU A 41 -1.98 9.39 -4.69
CA LEU A 41 -1.47 8.07 -4.33
C LEU A 41 -0.58 8.15 -3.09
N GLY A 42 0.38 9.06 -3.09
CA GLY A 42 1.28 9.29 -1.95
C GLY A 42 0.54 9.72 -0.68
N ILE A 43 -0.41 10.65 -0.80
CA ILE A 43 -1.22 11.16 0.32
C ILE A 43 -2.12 10.06 0.89
N SER A 44 -2.86 9.35 0.05
CA SER A 44 -3.80 8.31 0.51
C SER A 44 -3.06 7.16 1.19
N LEU A 45 -1.96 6.67 0.62
CA LEU A 45 -1.13 5.65 1.24
C LEU A 45 -0.48 6.15 2.53
N GLY A 46 0.04 7.38 2.54
CA GLY A 46 0.66 7.99 3.71
C GLY A 46 -0.30 8.09 4.90
N ILE A 47 -1.53 8.57 4.66
CA ILE A 47 -2.58 8.61 5.68
C ILE A 47 -2.90 7.20 6.16
N ALA A 48 -3.15 6.25 5.25
CA ALA A 48 -3.47 4.87 5.60
C ALA A 48 -2.37 4.22 6.45
N LEU A 49 -1.10 4.47 6.11
CA LEU A 49 0.06 3.99 6.85
C LEU A 49 0.15 4.62 8.25
N ILE A 50 -0.02 5.93 8.37
CA ILE A 50 -0.02 6.60 9.69
C ILE A 50 -1.11 6.01 10.59
N VAL A 51 -2.32 5.81 10.06
CA VAL A 51 -3.42 5.16 10.79
C VAL A 51 -3.07 3.72 11.17
N HIS A 52 -2.35 2.99 10.30
CA HIS A 52 -1.90 1.62 10.56
C HIS A 52 -0.81 1.50 11.63
N LEU A 53 0.03 2.53 11.78
CA LEU A 53 1.12 2.56 12.76
C LEU A 53 0.62 2.82 14.19
N VAL A 54 -0.50 3.52 14.35
CA VAL A 54 -1.11 3.78 15.66
C VAL A 54 -1.86 2.53 16.14
N PRO A 55 -1.47 1.90 17.28
CA PRO A 55 -2.03 0.62 17.72
C PRO A 55 -3.55 0.61 17.87
N ARG A 56 -4.14 1.73 18.31
CA ARG A 56 -5.60 1.85 18.51
C ARG A 56 -6.38 1.82 17.20
N THR A 57 -5.76 2.19 16.08
CA THR A 57 -6.39 2.31 14.76
C THR A 57 -5.76 1.38 13.72
N ALA A 58 -4.87 0.47 14.15
CA ALA A 58 -4.05 -0.33 13.25
C ALA A 58 -4.88 -1.18 12.27
N VAL A 59 -6.03 -1.70 12.73
CA VAL A 59 -6.98 -2.46 11.90
C VAL A 59 -7.60 -1.57 10.82
N LEU A 60 -8.04 -0.36 11.16
CA LEU A 60 -8.58 0.58 10.17
C LEU A 60 -7.53 0.93 9.12
N GLY A 61 -6.29 1.18 9.55
CA GLY A 61 -5.17 1.43 8.64
C GLY A 61 -4.90 0.24 7.72
N ALA A 62 -4.96 -0.99 8.23
CA ALA A 62 -4.80 -2.19 7.40
C ALA A 62 -5.90 -2.31 6.32
N VAL A 63 -7.15 -1.98 6.68
CA VAL A 63 -8.28 -1.94 5.72
C VAL A 63 -8.03 -0.87 4.65
N LEU A 64 -7.62 0.34 5.03
CA LEU A 64 -7.32 1.42 4.08
C LEU A 64 -6.18 1.04 3.13
N ILE A 65 -5.09 0.46 3.65
CA ILE A 65 -3.97 -0.03 2.83
C ILE A 65 -4.45 -1.13 1.88
N THR A 66 -5.36 -2.01 2.31
CA THR A 66 -5.92 -3.06 1.46
C THR A 66 -6.72 -2.46 0.30
N GLY A 67 -7.53 -1.42 0.55
CA GLY A 67 -8.24 -0.69 -0.50
C GLY A 67 -7.29 -0.03 -1.50
N TYR A 68 -6.23 0.61 -1.01
CA TYR A 68 -5.17 1.20 -1.85
C TYR A 68 -4.50 0.15 -2.75
N LEU A 69 -4.06 -0.99 -2.17
CA LEU A 69 -3.41 -2.07 -2.92
C LEU A 69 -4.37 -2.76 -3.90
N GLY A 70 -5.66 -2.83 -3.61
CA GLY A 70 -6.68 -3.28 -4.56
C GLY A 70 -6.76 -2.38 -5.80
N GLY A 71 -6.67 -1.06 -5.61
CA GLY A 71 -6.55 -0.10 -6.70
C GLY A 71 -5.26 -0.32 -7.53
N ALA A 72 -4.13 -0.55 -6.86
CA ALA A 72 -2.86 -0.85 -7.54
C ALA A 72 -2.95 -2.13 -8.38
N ILE A 73 -3.60 -3.19 -7.89
CA ILE A 73 -3.88 -4.41 -8.67
C ILE A 73 -4.70 -4.07 -9.92
N ALA A 74 -5.78 -3.30 -9.77
CA ALA A 74 -6.63 -2.93 -10.89
C ALA A 74 -5.88 -2.13 -11.96
N VAL A 75 -5.04 -1.16 -11.56
CA VAL A 75 -4.21 -0.37 -12.48
C VAL A 75 -3.16 -1.25 -13.18
N ASN A 76 -2.48 -2.13 -12.45
CA ASN A 76 -1.50 -3.05 -13.04
C ASN A 76 -2.13 -3.96 -14.10
N ILE A 77 -3.33 -4.48 -13.84
CA ILE A 77 -4.08 -5.31 -14.80
C ILE A 77 -4.53 -4.47 -15.99
N TYR A 78 -5.03 -3.25 -15.76
CA TYR A 78 -5.55 -2.39 -16.82
C TYR A 78 -4.48 -1.93 -17.82
N LEU A 79 -3.25 -1.66 -17.34
CA LEU A 79 -2.16 -1.15 -18.17
C LEU A 79 -1.30 -2.24 -18.83
N ASP A 80 -1.46 -3.50 -18.45
CA ASP A 80 -0.89 -4.73 -19.06
C ASP A 80 0.66 -4.85 -19.18
N ASP A 81 1.43 -3.82 -18.80
CA ASP A 81 2.91 -3.82 -18.93
C ASP A 81 3.61 -4.70 -17.88
N GLN A 82 3.00 -4.88 -16.70
CA GLN A 82 3.45 -5.80 -15.63
C GLN A 82 2.29 -6.39 -14.83
N ALA A 83 1.17 -6.71 -15.49
CA ALA A 83 -0.08 -7.10 -14.84
C ALA A 83 0.08 -8.22 -13.79
N VAL A 84 0.81 -9.29 -14.12
CA VAL A 84 1.00 -10.43 -13.21
C VAL A 84 1.89 -10.04 -12.03
N PHE A 85 3.10 -9.53 -12.30
CA PHE A 85 4.07 -9.26 -11.23
C PHE A 85 3.59 -8.17 -10.29
N GLY A 86 3.14 -7.02 -10.82
CA GLY A 86 2.65 -5.90 -10.01
C GLY A 86 1.44 -6.27 -9.17
N SER A 87 0.52 -7.07 -9.71
CA SER A 87 -0.67 -7.52 -8.96
C SER A 87 -0.33 -8.51 -7.87
N VAL A 88 0.53 -9.50 -8.17
CA VAL A 88 0.97 -10.49 -7.17
C VAL A 88 1.76 -9.80 -6.07
N PHE A 89 2.62 -8.84 -6.42
CA PHE A 89 3.37 -8.04 -5.45
C PHE A 89 2.43 -7.24 -4.54
N ALA A 90 1.48 -6.49 -5.11
CA ALA A 90 0.51 -5.73 -4.32
C ALA A 90 -0.35 -6.63 -3.41
N PHE A 91 -0.76 -7.80 -3.91
CA PHE A 91 -1.49 -8.78 -3.11
C PHE A 91 -0.63 -9.34 -1.97
N ALA A 92 0.62 -9.72 -2.24
CA ALA A 92 1.54 -10.18 -1.22
C ALA A 92 1.78 -9.12 -0.15
N MET A 93 1.91 -7.85 -0.53
CA MET A 93 2.01 -6.73 0.41
C MET A 93 0.78 -6.62 1.31
N ALA A 94 -0.43 -6.76 0.77
CA ALA A 94 -1.66 -6.77 1.57
C ALA A 94 -1.65 -7.92 2.59
N VAL A 95 -1.27 -9.14 2.16
CA VAL A 95 -1.14 -10.29 3.05
C VAL A 95 -0.11 -10.03 4.16
N LEU A 96 1.04 -9.41 3.83
CA LEU A 96 2.07 -9.10 4.82
C LEU A 96 1.65 -8.01 5.81
N VAL A 97 0.86 -7.02 5.38
CA VAL A 97 0.26 -6.00 6.27
C VAL A 97 -0.64 -6.68 7.30
N TRP A 98 -1.57 -7.53 6.84
CA TRP A 98 -2.48 -8.25 7.73
C TRP A 98 -1.77 -9.28 8.59
N GLY A 99 -0.83 -10.04 8.03
CA GLY A 99 -0.04 -11.03 8.77
C GLY A 99 0.82 -10.38 9.84
N GLY A 100 1.48 -9.26 9.54
CA GLY A 100 2.22 -8.48 10.52
C GLY A 100 1.32 -7.94 11.63
N LEU A 101 0.11 -7.47 11.30
CA LEU A 101 -0.88 -7.02 12.28
C LEU A 101 -1.37 -8.17 13.17
N TRP A 102 -1.73 -9.29 12.57
CA TRP A 102 -2.19 -10.48 13.28
C TRP A 102 -1.13 -11.00 14.26
N LEU A 103 0.15 -10.97 13.92
CA LEU A 103 1.22 -11.39 14.82
C LEU A 103 1.39 -10.48 16.05
N ARG A 104 1.12 -9.16 15.91
CA ARG A 104 1.39 -8.16 16.95
C ARG A 104 0.17 -7.70 17.77
N ASP A 105 -1.06 -7.95 17.32
CA ASP A 105 -2.28 -7.50 17.98
C ASP A 105 -3.18 -8.67 18.39
N ASP A 106 -3.27 -8.92 19.69
CA ASP A 106 -4.07 -10.01 20.25
C ASP A 106 -5.58 -9.82 20.06
N ARG A 107 -6.05 -8.58 19.86
CA ARG A 107 -7.46 -8.31 19.54
C ARG A 107 -7.82 -8.87 18.18
N VAL A 108 -6.90 -8.77 17.23
CA VAL A 108 -7.06 -9.31 15.87
C VAL A 108 -6.99 -10.83 15.89
N LYS A 109 -6.06 -11.42 16.67
CA LYS A 109 -6.02 -12.88 16.87
C LYS A 109 -7.34 -13.40 17.45
N ALA A 110 -7.91 -12.70 18.41
CA ALA A 110 -9.15 -13.10 19.08
C ALA A 110 -10.37 -13.14 18.14
N LEU A 111 -10.34 -12.48 16.97
CA LEU A 111 -11.41 -12.56 15.98
C LEU A 111 -11.51 -13.94 15.31
N TYR A 112 -10.40 -14.67 15.21
CA TYR A 112 -10.30 -15.96 14.51
C TYR A 112 -10.16 -17.15 15.47
N THR A 113 -9.99 -16.89 16.76
CA THR A 113 -9.78 -17.92 17.79
C THR A 113 -11.03 -18.12 18.66
N ARG A 114 -12.18 -17.59 18.23
CA ARG A 114 -13.48 -17.73 18.92
C ARG A 114 -14.39 -18.68 18.18
#